data_AF-G2QU41-F1
#
_entry.id   AF-G2QU41-F1
#
_cell.length_a   1.000
_cell.length_b   1.000
_cell.length_c   1.000
_cell.angle_alpha   90.00
_cell.angle_beta   90.00
_cell.angle_gamma   90.00
#
_symmetry.space_group_name_H-M   'P 1'
#
loop_
_entity.id
_entity.type
_entity.pdbx_description
1 polymer ?
#
loop_
_entity_poly.entity_id
_entity_poly.type
_entity_poly.pdbx_seq_one_letter_code
_entity_poly.pdbx_strand_id
1 'polypeptide(L)'
;VYIFIDNIIIFSDIVDKYTKYLETIFNLFKKNNISIALAKSYIVYPSIELLSFYINRFGLTNIEYYITTFRNFAFLNNLFALEQYISVFRFLRYLILYYA
;
A
#
# COMPACT_ATOMS: atom_id res chain seq x y z
N VAL A 1 -15.78 3.22 22.62
CA VAL A 1 -14.95 3.65 21.46
C VAL A 1 -14.20 2.43 20.97
N TYR A 2 -14.44 1.99 19.73
CA TYR A 2 -13.69 0.90 19.10
C TYR A 2 -12.61 1.51 18.20
N ILE A 3 -11.38 1.01 18.30
CA ILE A 3 -10.24 1.48 17.51
C ILE A 3 -9.83 0.34 16.58
N PHE A 4 -9.85 0.60 15.28
CA PHE A 4 -9.42 -0.35 14.26
C PHE A 4 -8.13 0.14 13.62
N ILE A 5 -7.19 -0.77 13.44
CA ILE A 5 -6.01 -0.54 12.61
C ILE A 5 -6.36 -1.09 11.23
N ASP A 6 -6.37 -0.23 10.22
CA ASP A 6 -6.82 -0.61 8.87
C ASP A 6 -5.89 -1.63 8.22
N ASN A 7 -4.57 -1.39 8.24
CA ASN A 7 -3.60 -2.24 7.56
C ASN A 7 -2.29 -2.35 8.35
N ILE A 8 -1.70 -3.55 8.36
CA ILE A 8 -0.36 -3.82 8.90
C ILE A 8 0.41 -4.55 7.82
N ILE A 9 1.59 -4.03 7.46
CA ILE A 9 2.44 -4.58 6.40
C ILE A 9 3.73 -5.06 7.04
N ILE A 10 4.07 -6.32 6.81
CA ILE A 10 5.30 -6.95 7.28
C ILE A 10 6.00 -7.51 6.06
N PHE A 11 7.26 -7.15 5.87
CA PHE A 11 8.08 -7.66 4.77
C PHE A 11 9.47 -8.02 5.28
N SER A 12 10.06 -9.04 4.67
CA SER A 12 11.49 -9.35 4.80
C SER A 12 11.96 -10.08 3.55
N ASP A 13 13.22 -9.88 3.21
CA ASP A 13 13.97 -10.60 2.18
C ASP A 13 14.43 -12.00 2.62
N ILE A 14 14.54 -12.22 3.94
CA ILE A 14 14.99 -13.45 4.61
C ILE A 14 13.83 -14.11 5.39
N VAL A 15 13.58 -15.40 5.14
CA VAL A 15 12.48 -16.16 5.75
C VAL A 15 12.59 -16.25 7.27
N ASP A 16 13.78 -16.48 7.82
CA ASP A 16 13.98 -16.61 9.27
C ASP A 16 13.66 -15.29 10.00
N LYS A 17 14.01 -14.17 9.38
CA LYS A 17 13.73 -12.83 9.91
C LYS A 17 12.23 -12.53 9.83
N TYR A 18 11.58 -12.89 8.73
CA TYR A 18 10.13 -12.77 8.58
C TYR A 18 9.38 -13.57 9.66
N THR A 19 9.80 -14.80 9.93
CA THR A 19 9.19 -15.65 10.97
C THR A 19 9.30 -15.02 12.35
N LYS A 20 10.47 -14.45 12.71
CA LYS A 20 10.65 -13.72 13.97
C LYS A 20 9.75 -12.49 14.07
N TYR A 21 9.54 -11.78 12.96
CA TYR A 21 8.61 -10.64 12.92
C TYR A 21 7.16 -11.06 13.13
N LEU A 22 6.72 -12.13 12.48
CA LEU A 22 5.37 -12.68 12.68
C LEU A 22 5.16 -13.09 14.13
N GLU A 23 6.10 -13.82 14.73
CA GLU A 23 6.02 -14.23 16.13
C GLU A 23 5.91 -13.02 17.07
N THR A 24 6.75 -12.01 16.85
CA THR A 24 6.74 -10.77 17.65
C THR A 24 5.40 -10.05 17.55
N ILE A 25 4.86 -9.92 16.34
CA ILE A 25 3.60 -9.21 16.09
C ILE A 25 2.40 -9.99 16.63
N PHE A 26 2.34 -11.31 16.44
CA PHE A 26 1.26 -12.12 17.01
C PHE A 26 1.30 -12.14 18.55
N ASN A 27 2.48 -12.13 19.15
CA ASN A 27 2.62 -11.97 20.60
C ASN A 27 2.11 -10.60 21.07
N LEU A 28 2.39 -9.53 20.32
CA LEU A 28 1.87 -8.19 20.61
C LEU A 28 0.35 -8.14 20.50
N PHE A 29 -0.23 -8.74 19.46
CA PHE A 29 -1.69 -8.79 19.30
C PHE A 29 -2.36 -9.57 20.43
N LYS A 30 -1.80 -10.73 20.79
CA LYS A 30 -2.29 -11.53 21.91
C LYS A 30 -2.22 -10.76 23.23
N LYS A 31 -1.12 -10.04 23.48
CA LYS A 31 -0.96 -9.23 24.70
C LYS A 31 -1.98 -8.10 24.79
N ASN A 32 -2.35 -7.50 23.66
CA ASN A 32 -3.23 -6.34 23.59
C ASN A 32 -4.68 -6.67 23.22
N ASN A 33 -5.06 -7.96 23.17
CA ASN A 33 -6.37 -8.42 22.72
C ASN A 33 -6.79 -7.89 21.33
N ILE A 34 -5.83 -7.75 20.42
CA ILE A 34 -6.08 -7.34 19.03
C ILE A 34 -6.45 -8.58 18.22
N SER A 35 -7.59 -8.52 17.54
CA SER A 35 -8.04 -9.59 16.63
C SER A 35 -7.72 -9.25 15.18
N ILE A 36 -7.38 -10.26 14.39
CA ILE A 36 -7.12 -10.12 12.95
C ILE A 36 -8.29 -10.70 12.17
N ALA A 37 -8.77 -9.99 11.16
CA ALA A 37 -9.71 -10.53 10.20
C ALA A 37 -8.98 -11.46 9.21
N LEU A 38 -8.99 -12.78 9.47
CA LEU A 38 -8.32 -13.79 8.62
C LEU A 38 -8.72 -13.70 7.15
N ALA A 39 -10.00 -13.46 6.87
CA ALA A 39 -10.52 -13.34 5.50
C ALA A 39 -9.91 -12.15 4.71
N LYS A 40 -9.31 -11.18 5.39
CA LYS A 40 -8.64 -10.01 4.80
C LYS A 40 -7.11 -10.08 4.89
N SER A 41 -6.56 -11.18 5.43
CA SER A 41 -5.14 -11.30 5.73
C SER A 41 -4.41 -12.05 4.63
N TYR A 42 -3.26 -11.50 4.21
CA TYR A 42 -2.34 -12.12 3.27
C TYR A 42 -1.05 -12.45 4.01
N ILE A 43 -0.79 -13.74 4.25
CA ILE A 43 0.35 -14.24 5.02
C ILE A 43 1.27 -15.05 4.10
N VAL A 44 2.57 -14.74 4.09
CA VAL A 44 3.60 -15.45 3.30
C VAL A 44 3.31 -15.41 1.78
N TYR A 45 2.92 -14.26 1.25
CA TYR A 45 2.78 -14.06 -0.19
C TYR A 45 4.04 -13.44 -0.80
N PRO A 46 4.55 -13.93 -1.95
CA PRO A 46 5.70 -13.34 -2.63
C PRO A 46 5.37 -12.00 -3.30
N SER A 47 4.09 -11.75 -3.56
CA SER A 47 3.56 -10.53 -4.15
C SER A 47 2.12 -10.30 -3.73
N ILE A 48 1.75 -9.04 -3.56
CA ILE A 48 0.42 -8.63 -3.10
C ILE A 48 -0.01 -7.34 -3.79
N GLU A 49 -1.30 -7.21 -4.06
CA GLU A 49 -1.90 -5.93 -4.43
C GLU A 49 -2.33 -5.19 -3.16
N LEU A 50 -1.72 -4.02 -2.92
CA LEU A 50 -1.95 -3.21 -1.73
C LEU A 50 -1.96 -1.74 -2.11
N LEU A 51 -3.00 -1.01 -1.67
CA LEU A 51 -3.19 0.43 -1.97
C LEU A 51 -3.11 0.74 -3.48
N SER A 52 -3.68 -0.15 -4.30
CA SER A 52 -3.65 -0.06 -5.77
C SER A 52 -2.25 -0.21 -6.39
N PHE A 53 -1.27 -0.69 -5.61
CA PHE A 53 0.04 -1.08 -6.10
C PHE A 53 0.23 -2.58 -6.03
N TYR A 54 0.84 -3.13 -7.07
CA TYR A 54 1.37 -4.49 -7.00
C TYR A 54 2.79 -4.46 -6.44
N ILE A 55 2.94 -4.98 -5.22
CA ILE A 55 4.21 -5.06 -4.47
C ILE A 55 4.76 -6.47 -4.62
N ASN A 56 6.03 -6.58 -5.00
CA ASN A 56 6.76 -7.84 -5.01
C ASN A 56 8.20 -7.63 -4.51
N ARG A 57 9.03 -8.68 -4.56
CA ARG A 57 10.46 -8.62 -4.18
C ARG A 57 11.26 -7.55 -4.94
N PHE A 58 10.86 -7.20 -6.16
CA PHE A 58 11.53 -6.19 -6.98
C PHE A 58 11.02 -4.76 -6.75
N GLY A 59 9.96 -4.60 -5.94
CA GLY A 59 9.38 -3.30 -5.60
C GLY A 59 7.95 -3.14 -6.14
N LEU A 60 7.60 -1.91 -6.49
CA LEU A 60 6.29 -1.54 -7.03
C LEU A 60 6.28 -1.75 -8.55
N THR A 61 5.38 -2.59 -9.06
CA THR A 61 5.38 -2.96 -10.50
C THR A 61 4.31 -2.29 -11.34
N ASN A 62 3.21 -1.78 -10.76
CA ASN A 62 2.14 -1.12 -11.51
C ASN A 62 2.45 0.33 -11.93
N ILE A 63 3.71 0.77 -11.85
CA ILE A 63 4.10 2.15 -12.18
C ILE A 63 3.76 2.49 -13.64
N GLU A 64 3.98 1.56 -14.58
CA GLU A 64 3.68 1.77 -16.00
C GLU A 64 2.19 1.97 -16.28
N TYR A 65 1.32 1.26 -15.55
CA TYR A 65 -0.13 1.45 -15.65
C TYR A 65 -0.54 2.88 -15.25
N TYR A 66 0.03 3.40 -14.16
CA TYR A 66 -0.22 4.79 -13.76
C TYR A 66 0.31 5.78 -14.82
N ILE A 67 1.54 5.59 -15.30
CA ILE A 67 2.14 6.47 -16.32
C ILE A 67 1.28 6.51 -17.59
N THR A 68 0.85 5.35 -18.09
CA THR A 68 0.01 5.26 -19.30
C THR A 68 -1.36 5.88 -19.09
N THR A 69 -1.99 5.66 -17.93
CA THR A 69 -3.26 6.28 -17.55
C THR A 69 -3.16 7.81 -17.57
N PHE A 70 -2.10 8.39 -16.98
CA PHE A 70 -1.91 9.84 -16.97
C PHE A 70 -1.54 10.43 -18.33
N ARG A 71 -0.75 9.71 -19.14
CA ARG A 71 -0.42 10.14 -20.51
C ARG A 71 -1.66 10.27 -21.40
N ASN A 72 -2.62 9.36 -21.21
CA ASN A 72 -3.85 9.32 -21.99
C ASN A 72 -4.99 10.13 -21.35
N PHE A 73 -4.71 10.82 -20.24
CA PHE A 73 -5.72 11.58 -19.52
C PHE A 73 -6.10 12.85 -20.29
N ALA A 74 -7.41 13.04 -20.52
CA ALA A 74 -7.90 14.22 -21.22
C ALA A 74 -7.66 15.49 -20.40
N PHE A 75 -7.44 16.61 -21.08
CA PHE A 75 -7.27 17.90 -20.40
C PHE A 75 -8.54 18.27 -19.63
N LEU A 76 -8.35 18.74 -18.41
CA LEU A 76 -9.43 19.02 -17.48
C LEU A 76 -10.12 20.33 -17.85
N ASN A 77 -11.45 20.27 -17.97
CA ASN A 77 -12.25 21.40 -18.44
C ASN A 77 -12.92 22.21 -17.33
N ASN A 78 -12.73 21.83 -16.06
CA ASN A 78 -13.31 22.52 -14.91
C ASN A 78 -12.41 22.43 -13.67
N LEU A 79 -12.61 23.38 -12.75
CA LEU A 79 -11.84 23.52 -11.52
C LEU A 79 -11.91 22.26 -10.65
N PHE A 80 -13.10 21.68 -10.50
CA PHE A 80 -13.30 20.51 -9.65
C PHE A 80 -12.48 19.30 -10.12
N ALA A 81 -12.44 19.07 -11.43
CA ALA A 81 -11.64 18.00 -12.01
C ALA A 81 -10.14 18.26 -11.81
N LEU A 82 -9.69 19.52 -11.88
CA LEU A 82 -8.31 19.91 -11.58
C LEU A 82 -7.95 19.65 -10.11
N GLU A 83 -8.83 19.98 -9.16
CA GLU A 83 -8.63 19.70 -7.74
C GLU A 83 -8.52 18.20 -7.46
N GLN A 84 -9.40 17.39 -8.06
CA GLN A 84 -9.34 15.93 -7.96
C GLN A 84 -8.02 15.39 -8.50
N TYR A 85 -7.59 15.89 -9.66
CA TYR A 85 -6.33 15.51 -10.28
C TYR A 85 -5.13 15.81 -9.37
N ILE A 86 -5.04 17.02 -8.82
CA ILE A 86 -3.98 17.40 -7.88
C ILE A 86 -4.00 16.51 -6.63
N SER A 87 -5.20 16.17 -6.11
CA SER A 87 -5.33 15.28 -4.95
C SER A 87 -4.75 13.89 -5.21
N VAL A 88 -5.03 13.31 -6.38
CA VAL A 88 -4.45 12.01 -6.80
C VAL A 88 -2.93 12.12 -6.99
N PHE A 89 -2.45 13.19 -7.61
CA PHE A 89 -1.02 13.43 -7.77
C PHE A 89 -0.29 13.54 -6.43
N ARG A 90 -0.90 14.19 -5.44
CA ARG A 90 -0.37 14.29 -4.09
C ARG A 90 -0.24 12.92 -3.40
N PHE A 91 -1.14 11.97 -3.69
CA PHE A 91 -1.02 10.58 -3.22
C PHE A 91 0.19 9.88 -3.87
N LEU A 92 0.44 10.14 -5.16
CA LEU A 92 1.54 9.56 -5.93
C LEU A 92 2.86 10.33 -5.85
N ARG A 93 2.96 11.39 -5.02
CA ARG A 93 4.10 12.31 -5.00
C ARG A 93 5.46 11.65 -4.82
N TYR A 94 5.52 10.51 -4.13
CA TYR A 94 6.75 9.78 -3.88
C TYR A 94 7.31 9.08 -5.14
N LEU A 95 6.52 8.98 -6.21
CA LEU A 95 6.92 8.49 -7.52
C LEU A 95 7.36 9.61 -8.47
N ILE A 96 7.14 10.87 -8.10
CA ILE A 96 7.37 12.04 -8.97
C ILE A 96 8.55 12.84 -8.42
N LEU A 97 9.66 12.84 -9.15
CA LEU A 97 10.82 13.65 -8.79
C LEU A 97 10.46 15.14 -8.87
N TYR A 98 10.81 15.91 -7.84
CA TYR A 98 10.54 17.36 -7.72
C TYR A 98 9.05 17.76 -7.62
N TYR A 99 8.19 16.88 -7.10
CA TYR A 99 6.82 17.28 -6.74
C TYR A 99 6.84 18.41 -5.69
N ALA A 100 6.17 19.53 -5.98
CA ALA A 100 6.16 20.76 -5.19
C ALA A 100 5.18 20.73 -4.01
#